data_AF-W1XDS3-F1
#
_entry.id   AF-W1XDS3-F1
#
_cell.length_a   1.000
_cell.length_b   1.000
_cell.length_c   1.000
_cell.angle_alpha   90.00
_cell.angle_beta   90.00
_cell.angle_gamma   90.00
#
_symmetry.space_group_name_H-M   'P 1'
#
loop_
_entity.id
_entity.type
_entity.pdbx_description
1 polymer ?
#
loop_
_entity_poly.entity_id
_entity_poly.type
_entity_poly.pdbx_seq_one_letter_code
_entity_poly.pdbx_strand_id
1 'polypeptide(L)'
;NYQSYVDCSKVTDQELIELTEKTAIFGRVSPHQKKLIIQTLKKAGHTTAMTGDGVNDILALREADCSIAMAEGDPATRQVANLVLLNSD
;
A
#
# COMPACT_ATOMS: atom_id res chain seq x y z
N ASN A 1 2.40 -3.66 18.19
CA ASN A 1 3.41 -2.81 18.84
C ASN A 1 3.87 -1.78 17.82
N TYR A 2 3.25 -0.60 17.77
CA TYR A 2 3.49 0.44 16.74
C TYR A 2 4.78 1.26 16.98
N GLN A 3 5.64 0.80 17.89
CA GLN A 3 6.91 1.46 18.23
C GLN A 3 8.05 1.13 17.26
N SER A 4 7.88 0.15 16.36
CA SER A 4 8.88 -0.19 15.34
C SER A 4 8.37 0.19 13.95
N TYR A 5 9.13 1.03 13.24
CA TYR A 5 8.93 1.34 11.82
C TYR A 5 10.10 0.80 11.00
N VAL A 6 9.85 0.47 9.73
CA VAL A 6 10.88 0.11 8.76
C VAL A 6 11.09 1.26 7.79
N ASP A 7 12.34 1.71 7.66
CA ASP A 7 12.75 2.64 6.61
C ASP A 7 13.03 1.83 5.33
N CYS A 8 12.09 1.86 4.38
CA CYS A 8 12.17 1.07 3.15
C CYS A 8 13.33 1.48 2.22
N SER A 9 13.95 2.65 2.44
CA SER A 9 15.13 3.07 1.67
C SER A 9 16.42 2.36 2.10
N LYS A 10 16.39 1.63 3.23
CA LYS A 10 17.54 0.96 3.84
C LYS A 10 17.45 -0.56 3.82
N VAL A 11 16.39 -1.11 3.26
CA VAL A 11 16.14 -2.57 3.22
C VAL A 11 15.96 -3.00 1.78
N THR A 12 16.42 -4.21 1.50
CA THR A 12 16.21 -4.89 0.23
C THR A 12 14.78 -5.39 0.10
N ASP A 13 14.36 -5.73 -1.12
CA ASP A 13 13.05 -6.34 -1.37
C ASP A 13 12.87 -7.64 -0.59
N GLN A 14 13.94 -8.45 -0.45
CA GLN A 14 13.89 -9.70 0.31
C GLN A 14 13.68 -9.45 1.82
N GLU A 15 14.42 -8.51 2.40
CA GLU A 15 14.22 -8.11 3.80
C GLU A 15 12.83 -7.50 4.02
N LEU A 16 12.33 -6.72 3.06
CA LEU A 16 10.99 -6.15 3.13
C LEU A 16 9.92 -7.24 3.17
N ILE A 17 10.05 -8.29 2.34
CA ILE A 17 9.14 -9.46 2.34
C ILE A 17 9.12 -10.09 3.74
N GLU A 18 10.29 -10.34 4.34
CA GLU A 18 10.41 -11.00 5.66
C GLU A 18 9.87 -10.14 6.81
N LEU A 19 9.97 -8.82 6.68
CA LEU A 19 9.52 -7.85 7.69
C LEU A 19 8.03 -7.51 7.55
N THR A 20 7.40 -7.80 6.40
CA THR A 20 6.05 -7.30 6.06
C THR A 20 5.00 -7.71 7.08
N GLU A 21 4.95 -8.98 7.49
CA GLU A 21 3.94 -9.47 8.45
C GLU A 21 4.21 -9.03 9.90
N LYS A 22 5.44 -8.61 10.21
CA LYS A 22 5.86 -8.27 11.57
C LYS A 22 5.83 -6.77 11.83
N THR A 23 5.65 -5.97 10.78
CA THR A 23 5.80 -4.50 10.81
C THR A 23 4.50 -3.84 10.39
N ALA A 24 4.02 -2.89 11.20
CA ALA A 24 2.81 -2.14 10.88
C ALA A 24 3.11 -0.82 10.13
N ILE A 25 4.31 -0.26 10.29
CA ILE A 25 4.65 1.09 9.80
C ILE A 25 5.85 1.01 8.85
N PHE A 26 5.63 1.39 7.60
CA PHE A 26 6.66 1.46 6.55
C PHE A 26 6.84 2.92 6.12
N GLY A 27 8.07 3.43 6.23
CA GLY A 27 8.43 4.79 5.84
C GLY A 27 9.28 4.81 4.58
N ARG A 28 9.29 5.95 3.86
CA ARG A 28 10.09 6.16 2.62
C ARG A 28 9.86 5.07 1.57
N VAL A 29 8.61 4.65 1.41
CA VAL A 29 8.22 3.52 0.56
C VAL A 29 8.13 3.97 -0.90
N SER A 30 8.85 3.30 -1.79
CA SER A 30 8.72 3.51 -3.23
C SER A 30 7.42 2.90 -3.79
N PRO A 31 6.92 3.34 -4.96
CA PRO A 31 5.73 2.74 -5.60
C PRO A 31 5.84 1.22 -5.78
N HIS A 32 7.02 0.72 -6.15
CA HIS A 32 7.31 -0.70 -6.29
C HIS A 32 7.18 -1.43 -4.94
N GLN A 33 7.77 -0.87 -3.88
CA GLN A 33 7.71 -1.47 -2.54
C GLN A 33 6.28 -1.48 -1.96
N LYS A 34 5.45 -0.47 -2.23
CA LYS A 34 4.02 -0.49 -1.85
C LYS A 34 3.31 -1.71 -2.45
N LYS A 35 3.53 -1.95 -3.74
CA LYS A 35 2.99 -3.14 -4.43
C LYS A 35 3.54 -4.43 -3.82
N LEU A 36 4.86 -4.49 -3.54
CA LEU A 36 5.50 -5.67 -2.96
C LEU A 36 4.94 -6.03 -1.59
N ILE A 37 4.67 -5.04 -0.73
CA ILE A 37 4.03 -5.23 0.58
C ILE A 37 2.66 -5.90 0.41
N ILE A 38 1.84 -5.39 -0.50
CA ILE A 38 0.52 -5.98 -0.78
C ILE A 38 0.66 -7.41 -1.30
N GLN A 39 1.52 -7.65 -2.28
CA GLN A 39 1.75 -9.00 -2.81
C GLN A 39 2.20 -9.98 -1.73
N THR A 40 3.04 -9.52 -0.80
CA THR A 40 3.54 -10.33 0.31
C THR A 40 2.40 -10.71 1.26
N LEU A 41 1.59 -9.72 1.70
CA LEU A 41 0.43 -9.98 2.55
C LEU A 41 -0.59 -10.92 1.88
N LYS A 42 -0.84 -10.73 0.58
CA LYS A 42 -1.73 -11.61 -0.20
C LYS A 42 -1.20 -13.04 -0.29
N LYS A 43 0.10 -13.22 -0.54
CA LYS A 43 0.75 -14.54 -0.56
C LYS A 43 0.70 -15.24 0.79
N ALA A 44 0.69 -14.48 1.89
CA ALA A 44 0.49 -14.99 3.24
C ALA A 44 -0.98 -15.35 3.56
N GLY A 45 -1.90 -15.16 2.61
CA GLY A 45 -3.32 -15.50 2.76
C GLY A 45 -4.16 -14.40 3.39
N HIS A 46 -3.63 -13.18 3.54
CA HIS A 46 -4.41 -12.04 4.02
C HIS A 46 -5.23 -11.40 2.89
N THR A 47 -6.43 -10.95 3.23
CA THR A 47 -7.20 -10.02 2.40
C THR A 47 -6.66 -8.61 2.59
N THR A 48 -6.33 -7.94 1.50
CA THR A 48 -5.63 -6.64 1.51
C THR A 48 -6.54 -5.52 1.03
N ALA A 49 -6.52 -4.40 1.75
CA ALA A 49 -7.10 -3.15 1.29
C ALA A 49 -6.00 -2.09 1.17
N MET A 50 -6.09 -1.27 0.12
CA MET A 50 -5.20 -0.12 -0.04
C MET A 50 -5.99 1.15 -0.26
N THR A 51 -5.67 2.16 0.53
CA THR A 51 -6.09 3.55 0.31
C THR A 51 -4.97 4.32 -0.38
N GLY A 52 -5.29 5.15 -1.36
CA GLY A 52 -4.30 5.99 -2.03
C GLY A 52 -4.94 7.17 -2.76
N ASP A 53 -4.15 8.22 -2.97
CA ASP A 53 -4.59 9.47 -3.56
C ASP A 53 -3.64 9.97 -4.66
N GLY A 54 -2.44 9.39 -4.80
CA GLY A 54 -1.45 9.80 -5.79
C GLY A 54 -1.16 8.74 -6.85
N VAL A 55 -0.58 9.16 -7.98
CA VAL A 55 -0.11 8.26 -9.05
C VAL A 55 0.88 7.19 -8.56
N ASN A 56 1.59 7.48 -7.47
CA ASN A 56 2.52 6.56 -6.81
C ASN A 56 1.82 5.33 -6.21
N ASP A 57 0.51 5.41 -5.96
CA ASP A 57 -0.28 4.35 -5.35
C ASP A 57 -0.91 3.42 -6.38
N ILE A 58 -0.96 3.79 -7.67
CA ILE A 58 -1.69 3.05 -8.71
C ILE A 58 -1.28 1.57 -8.79
N LEU A 59 0.03 1.28 -8.70
CA LEU A 59 0.53 -0.09 -8.77
C LEU A 59 0.01 -0.96 -7.63
N ALA A 60 -0.07 -0.38 -6.45
CA ALA A 60 -0.44 -1.07 -5.24
C ALA A 60 -1.98 -1.10 -5.10
N LEU A 61 -2.68 -0.04 -5.51
CA LEU A 61 -4.14 -0.01 -5.65
C LEU A 61 -4.61 -1.12 -6.58
N ARG A 62 -3.98 -1.31 -7.75
CA ARG A 62 -4.35 -2.40 -8.68
C ARG A 62 -4.09 -3.80 -8.13
N GLU A 63 -3.16 -3.94 -7.19
CA GLU A 63 -2.79 -5.23 -6.62
C GLU A 63 -3.66 -5.61 -5.42
N ALA A 64 -4.18 -4.63 -4.67
CA ALA A 64 -5.03 -4.85 -3.51
C ALA A 64 -6.32 -5.63 -3.87
N ASP A 65 -6.87 -6.36 -2.91
CA ASP A 65 -8.18 -7.00 -3.08
C ASP A 65 -9.31 -5.97 -3.02
N CYS A 66 -9.12 -4.89 -2.25
CA CYS A 66 -10.01 -3.74 -2.21
C CYS A 66 -9.22 -2.43 -2.28
N SER A 67 -9.45 -1.68 -3.34
CA SER A 67 -8.74 -0.44 -3.64
C SER A 67 -9.66 0.76 -3.37
N ILE A 68 -9.17 1.73 -2.60
CA ILE A 68 -9.95 2.87 -2.12
C ILE A 68 -9.22 4.15 -2.54
N ALA A 69 -9.87 4.98 -3.34
CA ALA A 69 -9.34 6.30 -3.71
C ALA A 69 -10.03 7.41 -2.93
N MET A 70 -9.29 8.48 -2.67
CA MET A 70 -9.83 9.71 -2.11
C MET A 70 -10.46 10.54 -3.25
N ALA A 71 -11.65 11.12 -3.04
CA ALA A 71 -12.30 11.94 -4.07
C ALA A 71 -11.43 13.13 -4.49
N GLU A 72 -10.72 13.75 -3.54
CA GLU A 72 -9.79 14.87 -3.76
C GLU A 72 -8.44 14.44 -4.37
N GLY A 73 -8.18 13.14 -4.45
CA GLY A 73 -6.94 12.59 -5.01
C GLY A 73 -6.83 12.74 -6.53
N ASP A 74 -5.71 12.25 -7.06
CA ASP A 74 -5.41 12.26 -8.49
C ASP A 74 -6.49 11.50 -9.29
N PRO A 75 -7.00 12.06 -10.41
CA PRO A 75 -8.02 11.40 -11.23
C PRO A 75 -7.68 9.97 -11.67
N ALA A 76 -6.40 9.68 -11.88
CA ALA A 76 -5.95 8.34 -12.27
C ALA A 76 -6.15 7.32 -11.16
N THR A 77 -6.08 7.72 -9.87
CA THR A 77 -6.35 6.82 -8.75
C THR A 77 -7.82 6.44 -8.66
N ARG A 78 -8.74 7.38 -8.92
CA ARG A 78 -10.19 7.11 -8.95
C ARG A 78 -10.59 6.14 -10.05
N GLN A 79 -9.88 6.14 -11.19
CA GLN A 79 -10.16 5.21 -12.29
C GLN A 79 -9.76 3.77 -11.99
N VAL A 80 -8.82 3.55 -11.06
CA VAL A 80 -8.34 2.20 -10.70
C VAL A 80 -8.93 1.67 -9.41
N ALA A 81 -9.62 2.50 -8.62
CA ALA A 81 -10.16 2.11 -7.33
C ALA A 81 -11.52 1.41 -7.44
N ASN A 82 -11.80 0.49 -6.51
CA ASN A 82 -13.12 -0.13 -6.37
C ASN A 82 -14.11 0.82 -5.69
N LEU A 83 -13.61 1.60 -4.73
CA LEU A 83 -14.39 2.55 -3.94
C LEU A 83 -13.75 3.93 -4.02
N VAL A 84 -14.59 4.97 -4.01
CA VAL A 84 -14.15 6.37 -3.90
C VAL A 84 -14.77 6.96 -2.63
N LEU A 85 -13.92 7.39 -1.71
CA LEU A 85 -14.33 8.10 -0.50
C LEU A 85 -14.60 9.56 -0.85
N LEU A 86 -15.87 9.96 -0.76
CA LEU A 86 -16.32 11.31 -1.12
C LEU A 86 -15.94 12.37 -0.08
N ASN A 87 -15.90 11.97 1.19
CA ASN A 87 -15.52 12.84 2.31
C ASN A 87 -14.41 12.16 3.11
N SER A 88 -13.46 12.95 3.56
CA SER A 88 -12.27 12.50 4.30
C SER A 88 -12.13 13.28 5.59
N ASP A 89 -13.10 13.07 6.48
CA ASP A 89 -13.07 13.50 7.88
C ASP A 89 -12.55 12.37 8.78
#